data_AF-A0A2W2CKS4-F1
#
_entry.id   AF-A0A2W2CKS4-F1
#
_cell.length_a   1.000
_cell.length_b   1.000
_cell.length_c   1.000
_cell.angle_alpha   90.00
_cell.angle_beta   90.00
_cell.angle_gamma   90.00
#
_symmetry.space_group_name_H-M   'P 1'
#
loop_
_entity.id
_entity.type
_entity.pdbx_description
1 polymer ?
#
loop_
_entity_poly.entity_id
_entity_poly.type
_entity_poly.pdbx_seq_one_letter_code
_entity_poly.pdbx_strand_id
1 'polypeptide(L)' 'MREKHELLREAADKESLAAALTRYAKALSDAFEGLPSRPEEYTPFWTGPSADRHLARSLRIRREIADLSESCLTTAETLR' A
#
# COMPACT_ATOMS: atom_id res chain seq x y z
N MET A 1 17.67 -22.43 -29.18
CA MET A 1 18.25 -21.33 -28.37
C MET A 1 17.30 -20.13 -28.16
N ARG A 2 16.20 -19.98 -28.93
CA ARG A 2 15.22 -18.87 -28.77
C ARG A 2 14.41 -18.95 -27.47
N GLU A 3 13.87 -20.13 -27.15
CA GLU A 3 13.05 -20.36 -25.95
C GLU A 3 13.77 -20.01 -24.63
N LYS A 4 15.07 -20.32 -24.52
CA LYS A 4 15.86 -19.95 -23.34
C LYS A 4 15.94 -18.43 -23.16
N HIS A 5 16.09 -17.67 -24.24
CA HIS A 5 16.16 -16.21 -24.17
C HIS A 5 14.79 -15.60 -23.83
N GLU A 6 13.72 -16.19 -24.35
CA GLU A 6 12.34 -15.80 -24.03
C GLU A 6 12.01 -16.04 -22.56
N LEU A 7 12.37 -17.21 -22.01
CA LEU A 7 12.21 -17.53 -20.59
C LEU A 7 13.00 -16.59 -19.67
N LEU A 8 14.26 -16.28 -20.04
CA LEU A 8 15.08 -15.34 -19.26
C LEU A 8 14.51 -13.92 -19.29
N ARG A 9 13.92 -13.50 -20.42
CA ARG A 9 13.27 -12.20 -20.53
C ARG A 9 12.00 -12.13 -19.70
N GLU A 10 11.16 -13.16 -19.78
CA GLU A 10 9.93 -13.24 -18.97
C GLU A 10 10.25 -13.22 -17.47
N ALA A 11 11.27 -13.95 -17.02
CA ALA A 11 11.72 -13.92 -15.63
C ALA A 11 12.20 -12.51 -15.22
N ALA A 12 12.94 -11.81 -16.09
CA ALA A 12 13.40 -10.45 -15.82
C ALA A 12 12.23 -9.45 -15.74
N ASP A 13 11.24 -9.58 -16.61
CA ASP A 13 10.04 -8.74 -16.60
C ASP A 13 9.20 -8.98 -15.34
N LYS A 14 9.06 -10.24 -14.91
CA LYS A 14 8.39 -10.62 -13.65
C LYS A 14 9.10 -10.06 -12.42
N GLU A 15 10.42 -10.18 -12.32
CA GLU A 15 11.18 -9.60 -11.21
C GLU A 15 11.08 -8.06 -11.19
N SER A 16 11.13 -7.42 -12.36
CA SER A 16 10.95 -5.97 -12.48
C SER A 16 9.60 -5.52 -11.93
N LEU A 17 8.52 -6.24 -12.28
CA LEU A 17 7.18 -5.97 -11.76
C LEU A 17 7.07 -6.23 -10.25
N ALA A 18 7.64 -7.34 -9.74
CA ALA A 18 7.68 -7.65 -8.32
C ALA A 18 8.41 -6.55 -7.52
N ALA A 19 9.54 -6.06 -8.04
CA ALA A 19 10.28 -4.96 -7.44
C ALA A 19 9.47 -3.65 -7.44
N ALA A 20 8.74 -3.35 -8.52
CA ALA A 20 7.87 -2.18 -8.59
C ALA A 20 6.72 -2.25 -7.57
N LEU A 21 6.04 -3.39 -7.47
CA LEU A 21 4.97 -3.61 -6.50
C LEU A 21 5.46 -3.47 -5.05
N THR A 22 6.64 -4.01 -4.74
CA THR A 22 7.27 -3.85 -3.42
C THR A 22 7.53 -2.37 -3.10
N ARG A 23 8.00 -1.58 -4.07
CA ARG A 23 8.23 -0.14 -3.90
C ARG A 23 6.91 0.61 -3.68
N TYR A 24 5.85 0.25 -4.40
CA TYR A 24 4.54 0.89 -4.22
C TYR A 24 3.93 0.58 -2.86
N ALA A 25 4.00 -0.67 -2.39
CA ALA A 25 3.55 -1.05 -1.05
C ALA A 25 4.22 -0.20 0.04
N LYS A 26 5.54 0.02 -0.09
CA LYS A 26 6.28 0.92 0.79
C LYS A 26 5.82 2.38 0.68
N ALA A 27 5.74 2.91 -0.54
CA ALA A 27 5.33 4.30 -0.76
C ALA A 27 3.90 4.57 -0.24
N LEU A 28 2.99 3.60 -0.36
CA LEU A 28 1.65 3.65 0.21
C LEU A 28 1.67 3.67 1.74
N SER A 29 2.58 2.92 2.37
CA SER A 29 2.72 2.95 3.83
C SER A 29 3.28 4.30 4.30
N ASP A 30 4.33 4.78 3.63
CA ASP A 30 5.01 6.04 3.96
C ASP A 30 4.09 7.26 3.74
N ALA A 31 3.30 7.29 2.67
CA ALA A 31 2.40 8.41 2.37
C ALA A 31 1.26 8.60 3.39
N PHE A 32 0.93 7.54 4.13
CA PHE A 32 -0.15 7.53 5.12
C PHE A 32 0.40 7.49 6.56
N GLU A 33 1.72 7.52 6.71
CA GLU A 33 2.38 7.74 7.99
C GLU A 33 1.99 9.13 8.53
N GLY A 34 1.62 9.19 9.81
CA GLY A 34 1.21 10.45 10.45
C GLY A 34 -0.26 10.85 10.26
N LEU A 35 -1.07 10.11 9.50
CA LEU A 35 -2.53 10.31 9.54
C LEU A 35 -3.05 10.01 10.95
N PRO A 36 -3.95 10.81 11.53
CA PRO A 36 -4.44 10.49 12.86
C PRO A 36 -5.31 9.22 12.82
N SER A 37 -5.11 8.35 13.80
CA SER A 37 -5.73 7.03 13.92
C SER A 37 -6.56 6.85 15.17
N ARG A 38 -6.36 7.74 16.15
CA ARG A 38 -7.09 7.75 17.41
C ARG A 38 -7.93 9.00 17.54
N PRO A 39 -9.05 8.94 18.27
CA PRO A 39 -9.83 10.12 18.59
C PRO A 39 -8.99 11.23 19.24
N GLU A 40 -8.08 10.86 20.15
CA GLU A 40 -7.20 11.82 20.85
C GLU A 40 -6.36 12.66 19.88
N GLU A 41 -5.88 12.06 18.80
CA GLU A 41 -5.04 12.72 17.79
C GLU A 41 -5.84 13.71 16.91
N TYR A 42 -7.18 13.58 16.89
CA TYR A 42 -8.10 14.49 16.19
C TYR A 42 -8.56 15.67 17.03
N THR A 43 -8.62 15.50 18.36
CA THR A 43 -9.11 16.53 19.29
C THR A 43 -8.48 17.93 19.13
N PRO A 44 -7.20 18.09 18.73
CA PRO A 44 -6.62 19.42 18.52
C PRO A 44 -7.12 20.14 17.26
N PHE A 45 -7.65 19.41 16.29
CA PHE A 45 -7.97 19.93 14.94
C PHE A 45 -9.47 20.01 14.67
N TRP A 46 -10.24 19.08 15.24
CA TRP A 46 -11.67 18.94 15.00
C TRP A 46 -12.38 18.61 16.30
N THR A 47 -13.54 19.21 16.53
CA THR A 47 -14.37 18.98 17.72
C THR A 47 -15.76 18.51 17.35
N GLY A 48 -16.37 17.70 18.22
CA GLY A 48 -17.75 17.23 18.06
C GLY A 48 -17.95 16.31 16.84
N PRO A 49 -19.16 16.26 16.24
CA PRO A 49 -19.51 15.28 15.20
C PRO A 49 -18.63 15.31 13.94
N SER A 50 -17.93 16.42 13.68
CA SER A 50 -16.98 16.50 12.57
C SER A 50 -15.72 15.68 12.85
N ALA A 51 -15.24 15.64 14.10
CA ALA A 51 -14.09 14.82 14.50
C ALA A 51 -14.38 13.34 14.26
N ASP A 52 -15.57 12.87 14.66
CA ASP A 52 -15.99 11.48 14.47
C ASP A 52 -16.04 11.08 12.99
N ARG A 53 -16.59 11.96 12.13
CA ARG A 53 -16.63 11.72 10.67
C ARG A 53 -15.24 11.67 10.05
N HIS A 54 -14.35 12.57 10.46
CA HIS A 54 -12.98 12.60 9.95
C HIS A 54 -12.18 11.37 10.42
N LEU A 55 -12.30 11.00 11.70
CA LEU A 55 -11.70 9.79 12.25
C LEU A 55 -12.20 8.54 11.51
N ALA A 56 -13.52 8.38 11.34
CA ALA A 56 -14.09 7.24 10.64
C ALA A 56 -13.59 7.15 9.19
N ARG A 57 -13.49 8.29 8.50
CA ARG A 57 -12.94 8.35 7.14
C ARG A 57 -11.46 7.95 7.11
N SER A 58 -10.64 8.46 8.03
CA SER A 58 -9.21 8.16 8.06
C SER A 58 -8.93 6.71 8.44
N LEU A 59 -9.71 6.13 9.35
CA LEU A 59 -9.64 4.70 9.66
C LEU A 59 -10.02 3.84 8.46
N ARG A 60 -11.04 4.23 7.69
CA ARG A 60 -11.41 3.52 6.47
C ARG A 60 -10.30 3.55 5.44
N ILE A 61 -9.76 4.74 5.15
CA ILE A 61 -8.66 4.91 4.19
C ILE A 61 -7.43 4.12 4.62
N ARG A 62 -7.07 4.14 5.92
CA ARG A 62 -5.96 3.34 6.45
C ARG A 62 -6.13 1.84 6.19
N ARG A 63 -7.36 1.31 6.32
CA ARG A 63 -7.65 -0.10 6.00
C ARG A 63 -7.52 -0.36 4.50
N GLU A 64 -8.14 0.46 3.67
CA GLU A 64 -8.07 0.34 2.20
C GLU A 64 -6.60 0.36 1.70
N ILE A 65 -5.76 1.21 2.28
CA ILE A 65 -4.34 1.30 1.95
C ILE A 65 -3.54 0.09 2.46
N ALA A 66 -3.86 -0.42 3.65
CA ALA A 66 -3.25 -1.64 4.18
C ALA A 66 -3.56 -2.84 3.27
N ASP A 67 -4.83 -3.01 2.89
CA ASP A 67 -5.29 -4.08 2.00
C ASP A 67 -4.60 -3.98 0.62
N LEU A 68 -4.45 -2.76 0.08
CA LEU A 68 -3.77 -2.53 -1.19
C LEU A 68 -2.26 -2.84 -1.09
N SER A 69 -1.62 -2.40 0.00
CA SER A 69 -0.20 -2.69 0.26
C SER A 69 0.06 -4.20 0.36
N GLU A 70 -0.77 -4.91 1.12
CA GLU A 70 -0.73 -6.37 1.25
C GLU A 70 -0.93 -7.07 -0.09
N SER A 71 -1.87 -6.59 -0.91
CA SER A 71 -2.10 -7.11 -2.26
C SER A 71 -0.88 -6.93 -3.17
N CYS A 72 -0.21 -5.77 -3.09
CA CYS A 72 1.03 -5.52 -3.82
C CYS A 72 2.15 -6.47 -3.38
N LEU A 73 2.33 -6.68 -2.08
CA LEU A 73 3.36 -7.58 -1.54
C LEU A 73 3.09 -9.04 -1.93
N THR A 74 1.86 -9.51 -1.75
CA THR A 74 1.45 -10.88 -2.12
C THR A 74 1.65 -11.14 -3.62
N THR A 75 1.30 -10.15 -4.46
CA THR A 75 1.50 -10.26 -5.91
C THR A 75 2.99 -10.26 -6.25
N ALA A 76 3.80 -9.44 -5.59
CA ALA A 76 5.25 -9.42 -5.79
C ALA A 76 5.91 -10.75 -5.41
N GLU A 77 5.47 -11.37 -4.31
CA GLU A 77 5.92 -12.70 -3.90
C GLU A 77 5.50 -13.79 -4.89
N THR A 78 4.28 -13.71 -5.42
CA THR A 78 3.77 -14.68 -6.42
C THR A 78 4.51 -14.59 -7.76
N LEU A 79 5.03 -13.41 -8.11
CA LEU A 79 5.77 -13.18 -9.34
C LEU A 79 7.23 -13.66 -9.28
N ARG A 80 7.75 -13.93 -8.08
CA ARG A 80 9.11 -14.42 -7.83
C ARG A 80 9.19 -15.93 -7.83
#